data_AF-A0A843JQY4-F1
#
_entry.id   AF-A0A843JQY4-F1
#
_cell.length_a   1.000
_cell.length_b   1.000
_cell.length_c   1.000
_cell.angle_alpha   90.00
_cell.angle_beta   90.00
_cell.angle_gamma   90.00
#
_symmetry.space_group_name_H-M   'P 1'
#
loop_
_entity.id
_entity.type
_entity.pdbx_description
1 polymer ?
#
loop_
_entity_poly.entity_id
_entity_poly.type
_entity_poly.pdbx_seq_one_letter_code
_entity_poly.pdbx_strand_id
1 'polypeptide(L)'
;MSGIFESIFSTADSMGPFEFLVCIGSALAVGFIVSMIYIYKNAHSDSFALTIALLPAIVSVVIMVVSGDIGAGIAIAGAFSLVRFRSAPASAKEIAVIFLSMAAGLLIGMGFLAFALIFVVVICAVILLASHVDFGKPRTRTAEKVVCITIPEDLDYNSDIDSLLAE
;
A
#
# COMPACT_ATOMS: atom_id res chain seq x y z
N MET A 1 17.30 -30.11 -6.25
CA MET A 1 17.19 -28.82 -5.52
C MET A 1 16.40 -27.78 -6.35
N SER A 2 15.48 -28.20 -7.22
CA SER A 2 14.81 -27.38 -8.23
C SER A 2 13.33 -27.06 -7.95
N GLY A 3 12.69 -27.75 -7.01
CA GLY A 3 11.23 -27.62 -6.78
C GLY A 3 10.78 -26.39 -5.99
N ILE A 4 11.68 -25.50 -5.57
CA ILE A 4 11.31 -24.26 -4.85
C ILE A 4 11.05 -23.11 -5.85
N PHE A 5 11.57 -23.22 -7.08
CA PHE A 5 11.45 -22.19 -8.12
C PHE A 5 10.43 -22.55 -9.21
N GLU A 6 9.94 -23.79 -9.26
CA GLU A 6 8.83 -24.15 -10.14
C GLU A 6 7.52 -23.61 -9.58
N SER A 7 6.70 -23.03 -10.46
CA SER A 7 5.37 -22.54 -10.08
C SER A 7 4.55 -23.72 -9.57
N ILE A 8 3.89 -23.55 -8.41
CA ILE A 8 3.05 -24.60 -7.82
C ILE A 8 1.92 -25.01 -8.79
N PHE A 9 1.54 -24.14 -9.74
CA PHE A 9 0.51 -24.39 -10.76
C PHE A 9 0.97 -25.21 -11.99
N SER A 10 1.92 -26.13 -11.84
CA SER A 10 2.49 -26.88 -12.98
C SER A 10 1.50 -27.79 -13.74
N THR A 11 0.27 -28.00 -13.24
CA THR A 11 -0.77 -28.73 -13.97
C THR A 11 -2.14 -28.13 -13.65
N ALA A 12 -2.79 -27.55 -14.65
CA ALA A 12 -4.04 -26.79 -14.57
C ALA A 12 -5.29 -27.62 -14.21
N ASP A 13 -5.16 -28.82 -13.62
CA ASP A 13 -6.27 -29.77 -13.50
C ASP A 13 -6.81 -30.02 -12.08
N SER A 14 -6.16 -29.55 -11.01
CA SER A 14 -6.84 -29.47 -9.71
C SER A 14 -6.07 -28.62 -8.71
N MET A 15 -6.56 -27.40 -8.46
CA MET A 15 -6.15 -26.66 -7.27
C MET A 15 -6.64 -27.42 -6.03
N GLY A 16 -5.72 -28.04 -5.30
CA GLY A 16 -6.07 -28.64 -4.02
C GLY A 16 -6.45 -27.56 -3.01
N PRO A 17 -7.44 -27.78 -2.11
CA PRO A 17 -7.74 -26.85 -1.01
C PRO A 17 -6.50 -26.50 -0.17
N PHE A 18 -5.54 -27.42 -0.12
CA PHE A 18 -4.26 -27.26 0.58
C PHE A 18 -3.34 -26.23 -0.10
N GLU A 19 -3.22 -26.23 -1.43
CA GLU A 19 -2.37 -25.29 -2.18
C GLU A 19 -2.92 -23.86 -2.09
N PHE A 20 -4.24 -23.72 -2.14
CA PHE A 20 -4.93 -22.46 -1.88
C PHE A 20 -4.59 -21.90 -0.50
N LEU A 21 -4.64 -22.74 0.54
CA LEU A 21 -4.34 -22.36 1.91
C LEU A 21 -2.87 -21.96 2.10
N VAL A 22 -1.94 -22.70 1.48
CA VAL A 22 -0.50 -22.39 1.49
C VAL A 22 -0.23 -21.07 0.76
N CYS A 23 -0.88 -20.83 -0.37
CA CYS A 23 -0.72 -19.60 -1.14
C CYS A 23 -1.22 -18.38 -0.35
N ILE A 24 -2.42 -18.44 0.23
CA ILE A 24 -2.95 -17.38 1.10
C ILE A 24 -2.08 -17.19 2.35
N GLY A 25 -1.66 -18.27 2.99
CA GLY A 25 -0.77 -18.23 4.15
C GLY A 25 0.55 -17.53 3.83
N SER A 26 1.12 -17.80 2.66
CA SER A 26 2.35 -17.14 2.19
C SER A 26 2.13 -15.68 1.82
N ALA A 27 1.02 -15.32 1.17
CA ALA A 27 0.66 -13.94 0.85
C ALA A 27 0.49 -13.09 2.12
N LEU A 28 -0.16 -13.67 3.14
CA LEU A 28 -0.37 -13.02 4.43
C LEU A 28 0.95 -12.91 5.21
N ALA A 29 1.80 -13.93 5.18
CA ALA A 29 3.14 -13.86 5.78
C ALA A 29 4.01 -12.77 5.14
N VAL A 30 3.99 -12.67 3.80
CA VAL A 30 4.71 -11.62 3.07
C VAL A 30 4.13 -10.23 3.38
N GLY A 31 2.81 -10.09 3.39
CA GLY A 31 2.14 -8.85 3.79
C GLY A 31 2.49 -8.42 5.22
N PHE A 32 2.57 -9.37 6.14
CA PHE A 32 2.98 -9.13 7.52
C PHE A 32 4.44 -8.68 7.62
N ILE A 33 5.35 -9.29 6.86
CA ILE A 33 6.76 -8.86 6.78
C ILE A 33 6.84 -7.40 6.29
N VAL A 34 6.15 -7.07 5.20
CA VAL A 34 6.13 -5.70 4.64
C VAL A 34 5.53 -4.70 5.64
N SER A 35 4.45 -5.08 6.33
CA SER A 35 3.82 -4.26 7.37
C SER A 35 4.75 -4.01 8.57
N MET A 36 5.48 -5.03 9.03
CA MET A 36 6.47 -4.92 10.11
C MET A 36 7.57 -3.91 9.77
N ILE A 37 8.11 -3.98 8.54
CA ILE A 37 9.14 -3.06 8.04
C ILE A 37 8.61 -1.62 7.99
N TYR A 38 7.32 -1.46 7.67
CA TYR A 38 6.67 -0.16 7.63
C TYR A 38 6.51 0.45 9.04
N ILE A 39 5.98 -0.33 10.00
CA ILE A 39 5.79 0.08 11.40
C ILE A 39 7.13 0.45 12.05
N TYR A 40 8.19 -0.31 11.78
CA TYR A 40 9.51 -0.05 12.37
C TYR A 40 10.09 1.33 11.97
N LYS A 41 9.62 1.93 10.87
CA LYS A 41 10.26 3.09 10.25
C LYS A 41 9.38 4.33 10.15
N ASN A 42 8.06 4.18 10.16
CA ASN A 42 7.10 5.28 10.17
C ASN A 42 6.18 5.12 11.40
N ALA A 43 6.31 6.02 12.38
CA ALA A 43 5.48 6.05 13.60
C ALA A 43 4.05 6.59 13.37
N HIS A 44 3.46 6.32 12.20
CA HIS A 44 2.19 6.94 11.79
C HIS A 44 1.17 5.94 11.24
N SER A 45 0.01 5.95 11.89
CA SER A 45 -1.27 5.27 11.60
C SER A 45 -1.23 3.73 11.56
N ASP A 46 -1.72 3.11 12.64
CA ASP A 46 -1.94 1.66 12.76
C ASP A 46 -2.85 1.12 11.63
N SER A 47 -3.82 1.94 11.21
CA SER A 47 -4.75 1.58 10.12
C SER A 47 -4.06 1.36 8.78
N PHE A 48 -2.98 2.08 8.48
CA PHE A 48 -2.26 1.95 7.21
C PHE A 48 -1.34 0.72 7.17
N ALA A 49 -0.74 0.38 8.32
CA ALA A 49 0.03 -0.85 8.43
C ALA A 49 -0.85 -2.10 8.26
N LEU A 50 -2.08 -2.05 8.79
CA LEU A 50 -3.06 -3.12 8.63
C LEU A 50 -3.53 -3.27 7.18
N THR A 51 -3.78 -2.17 6.46
CA THR A 51 -4.17 -2.25 5.05
C THR A 51 -3.05 -2.82 4.18
N ILE A 52 -1.79 -2.43 4.39
CA ILE A 52 -0.65 -3.00 3.65
C ILE A 52 -0.49 -4.51 3.89
N ALA A 53 -0.80 -5.00 5.09
CA ALA A 53 -0.71 -6.42 5.42
C ALA A 53 -1.78 -7.27 4.72
N LEU A 54 -2.99 -6.72 4.59
CA LEU A 54 -4.14 -7.40 3.96
C LEU A 54 -4.14 -7.32 2.43
N LEU A 55 -3.61 -6.24 1.87
CA LEU A 55 -3.60 -5.98 0.42
C LEU A 55 -3.00 -7.12 -0.44
N PRO A 56 -1.84 -7.73 -0.12
CA PRO A 56 -1.26 -8.78 -0.94
C PRO A 56 -2.10 -10.06 -0.93
N ALA A 57 -2.75 -10.38 0.20
CA ALA A 57 -3.68 -11.50 0.28
C ALA A 57 -4.90 -11.28 -0.63
N ILE A 58 -5.48 -10.08 -0.61
CA ILE A 58 -6.60 -9.72 -1.50
C ILE A 58 -6.17 -9.84 -2.96
N VAL A 59 -5.03 -9.28 -3.33
CA VAL A 59 -4.51 -9.31 -4.71
C VAL A 59 -4.21 -10.75 -5.15
N SER A 60 -3.64 -11.58 -4.28
CA SER A 60 -3.35 -12.98 -4.62
C SER A 60 -4.62 -13.78 -4.94
N VAL A 61 -5.70 -13.57 -4.19
CA VAL A 61 -6.98 -14.26 -4.43
C VAL A 61 -7.60 -13.77 -5.74
N VAL A 62 -7.58 -12.45 -5.97
CA VAL A 62 -8.10 -11.85 -7.21
C VAL A 62 -7.39 -12.42 -8.44
N ILE A 63 -6.05 -12.51 -8.42
CA ILE A 63 -5.27 -13.05 -9.53
C ILE A 63 -5.54 -14.55 -9.70
N MET A 64 -5.65 -15.30 -8.62
CA MET A 64 -5.92 -16.73 -8.66
C MET A 64 -7.28 -17.06 -9.28
N VAL A 65 -8.32 -16.25 -9.03
CA VAL A 65 -9.63 -16.40 -9.69
C VAL A 65 -9.55 -16.12 -11.20
N VAL A 66 -8.61 -15.28 -11.62
CA VAL A 66 -8.40 -14.90 -13.02
C VAL A 66 -7.46 -15.86 -13.76
N SER A 67 -6.60 -16.60 -13.06
CA SER A 67 -5.64 -17.56 -13.60
C SER A 67 -6.32 -18.70 -14.36
N GLY A 68 -6.82 -18.41 -15.56
CA GLY A 68 -7.64 -19.31 -16.39
C GLY A 68 -8.49 -18.57 -17.42
N ASP A 69 -8.82 -17.29 -17.18
CA ASP A 69 -9.59 -16.44 -18.09
C ASP A 69 -8.90 -15.09 -18.28
N ILE A 70 -8.23 -14.93 -19.42
CA ILE A 70 -7.51 -13.70 -19.80
C ILE A 70 -8.48 -12.49 -19.83
N GLY A 71 -9.75 -12.71 -20.20
CA GLY A 71 -10.79 -11.69 -20.21
C GLY A 71 -11.14 -11.18 -18.82
N ALA A 72 -11.22 -12.07 -17.83
CA ALA A 72 -11.42 -11.69 -16.42
C ALA A 72 -10.26 -10.83 -15.89
N GLY A 73 -9.02 -11.13 -16.29
CA GLY A 73 -7.85 -10.35 -15.91
C GLY A 73 -7.85 -8.94 -16.48
N ILE A 74 -8.20 -8.81 -17.76
CA ILE A 74 -8.36 -7.51 -18.42
C ILE A 74 -9.52 -6.72 -17.78
N ALA A 75 -10.62 -7.38 -17.44
CA ALA A 75 -11.76 -6.74 -16.77
C ALA A 75 -11.37 -6.17 -15.39
N ILE A 76 -10.58 -6.90 -14.61
CA ILE A 76 -10.09 -6.44 -13.30
C ILE A 76 -9.09 -5.29 -13.46
N ALA A 77 -8.17 -5.36 -14.41
CA ALA A 77 -7.26 -4.25 -14.71
C ALA A 77 -8.03 -2.98 -15.12
N GLY A 78 -9.08 -3.13 -15.93
CA GLY A 78 -9.99 -2.05 -16.31
C GLY A 78 -10.78 -1.48 -15.12
N ALA A 79 -11.30 -2.36 -14.25
CA ALA A 79 -12.00 -1.95 -13.03
C ALA A 79 -11.08 -1.21 -12.05
N PHE A 80 -9.85 -1.67 -11.85
CA PHE A 80 -8.85 -0.97 -11.04
C PHE A 80 -8.49 0.40 -11.62
N SER A 81 -8.43 0.54 -12.95
CA SER A 81 -8.21 1.84 -13.61
C SER A 81 -9.35 2.83 -13.40
N LEU A 82 -10.56 2.37 -13.08
CA LEU A 82 -11.71 3.23 -12.78
C LEU A 82 -11.76 3.68 -11.30
N VAL A 83 -10.98 3.04 -10.42
CA VAL A 83 -10.89 3.45 -9.01
C VAL A 83 -10.13 4.78 -8.95
N ARG A 84 -10.89 5.89 -8.95
CA ARG A 84 -10.35 7.21 -8.67
C ARG A 84 -9.99 7.29 -7.19
N PHE A 85 -8.70 7.38 -6.88
CA PHE A 85 -8.22 7.80 -5.58
C PHE A 85 -8.71 9.23 -5.31
N ARG A 86 -9.83 9.36 -4.58
CA ARG A 86 -10.43 10.65 -4.20
C ARG A 86 -9.75 11.26 -2.95
N SER A 87 -8.83 10.52 -2.31
CA SER A 87 -8.11 10.97 -1.13
C SER A 87 -6.71 11.45 -1.50
N ALA A 88 -6.20 12.43 -0.73
CA ALA A 88 -4.84 12.94 -0.88
C ALA A 88 -3.86 11.76 -0.98
N PRO A 89 -2.99 11.72 -2.02
CA PRO A 89 -2.02 10.65 -2.15
C PRO A 89 -1.16 10.59 -0.89
N ALA A 90 -1.05 9.40 -0.31
CA ALA A 90 -0.06 9.08 0.69
C ALA A 90 1.35 9.55 0.22
N SER A 91 2.29 9.76 1.13
CA SER A 91 3.66 10.18 0.76
C SER A 91 4.24 9.29 -0.35
N ALA A 92 5.11 9.81 -1.22
CA ALA A 92 5.68 9.05 -2.35
C ALA A 92 6.27 7.68 -1.92
N LYS A 93 6.85 7.63 -0.71
CA LYS A 93 7.33 6.38 -0.09
C LYS A 93 6.20 5.40 0.24
N GLU A 94 5.07 5.88 0.74
CA GLU A 94 3.91 5.09 1.12
C GLU A 94 3.25 4.47 -0.11
N ILE A 95 3.14 5.24 -1.20
CA ILE A 95 2.66 4.73 -2.49
C ILE A 95 3.57 3.62 -3.01
N ALA A 96 4.90 3.80 -2.94
CA ALA A 96 5.84 2.76 -3.36
C ALA A 96 5.70 1.45 -2.56
N VAL A 97 5.44 1.54 -1.25
CA VAL A 97 5.20 0.36 -0.40
C VAL A 97 3.88 -0.34 -0.76
N ILE A 98 2.83 0.40 -1.10
CA ILE A 98 1.56 -0.18 -1.59
C ILE A 98 1.79 -0.97 -2.88
N PHE A 99 2.49 -0.38 -3.86
CA PHE A 99 2.80 -1.05 -5.13
C PHE A 99 3.68 -2.28 -4.93
N LEU A 100 4.67 -2.21 -4.04
CA LEU A 100 5.48 -3.36 -3.66
C LEU A 100 4.61 -4.50 -3.11
N SER A 101 3.71 -4.18 -2.18
CA SER A 101 2.81 -5.15 -1.57
C SER A 101 1.88 -5.79 -2.62
N MET A 102 1.30 -4.98 -3.51
CA MET A 102 0.47 -5.44 -4.60
C MET A 102 1.23 -6.36 -5.58
N ALA A 103 2.45 -5.97 -5.97
CA ALA A 103 3.29 -6.77 -6.88
C ALA A 103 3.68 -8.12 -6.25
N ALA A 104 3.96 -8.14 -4.94
CA ALA A 104 4.21 -9.39 -4.22
C ALA A 104 2.97 -10.31 -4.22
N GLY A 105 1.78 -9.77 -3.96
CA GLY A 105 0.53 -10.51 -4.05
C GLY A 105 0.25 -11.07 -5.44
N LEU A 106 0.63 -10.35 -6.50
CA LEU A 106 0.47 -10.80 -7.89
C LEU A 106 1.38 -11.99 -8.20
N LEU A 107 2.66 -11.95 -7.81
CA LEU A 107 3.58 -13.07 -7.98
C LEU A 107 3.12 -14.33 -7.23
N ILE A 108 2.60 -14.15 -6.02
CA ILE A 108 2.05 -15.24 -5.20
C ILE A 108 0.78 -15.82 -5.84
N GLY A 109 -0.12 -14.96 -6.33
CA GLY A 109 -1.34 -15.38 -7.05
C GLY A 109 -1.07 -16.15 -8.35
N MET A 110 0.07 -15.89 -9.00
CA MET A 110 0.56 -16.65 -10.16
C MET A 110 1.28 -17.97 -9.78
N GLY A 111 1.48 -18.24 -8.48
CA GLY A 111 2.14 -19.44 -7.95
C GLY A 111 3.66 -19.37 -7.83
N PHE A 112 4.26 -18.22 -8.10
CA PHE A 112 5.70 -18.00 -8.00
C PHE A 112 6.12 -17.53 -6.60
N LEU A 113 5.92 -18.38 -5.59
CA LEU A 113 6.16 -18.04 -4.18
C LEU A 113 7.61 -17.61 -3.89
N ALA A 114 8.59 -18.35 -4.41
CA ALA A 114 10.00 -18.05 -4.16
C ALA A 114 10.44 -16.73 -4.81
N PHE A 115 9.97 -16.44 -6.02
CA PHE A 115 10.24 -15.17 -6.69
C PHE A 115 9.61 -14.00 -5.95
N ALA A 116 8.40 -14.17 -5.40
CA ALA A 116 7.76 -13.15 -4.58
C ALA A 116 8.60 -12.79 -3.34
N LEU A 117 9.11 -13.81 -2.63
CA LEU A 117 9.98 -13.60 -1.46
C LEU A 117 11.27 -12.86 -1.82
N ILE A 118 11.97 -13.29 -2.88
CA ILE A 118 13.20 -12.64 -3.34
C ILE A 118 12.92 -11.19 -3.74
N PHE A 119 11.83 -10.94 -4.47
CA PHE A 119 11.43 -9.61 -4.89
C PHE A 119 11.20 -8.67 -3.69
N VAL A 120 10.46 -9.14 -2.68
CA VAL A 120 10.19 -8.36 -1.46
C VAL A 120 11.48 -8.05 -0.71
N VAL A 121 12.39 -9.02 -0.57
CA VAL A 121 13.68 -8.83 0.10
C VAL A 121 14.54 -7.79 -0.62
N VAL A 122 14.63 -7.88 -1.95
CA VAL A 122 15.43 -6.94 -2.77
C VAL A 122 14.88 -5.52 -2.65
N ILE A 123 13.58 -5.31 -2.84
CA ILE A 123 13.00 -3.96 -2.77
C ILE A 123 13.06 -3.42 -1.34
N CYS A 124 12.82 -4.27 -0.32
CA CYS A 124 12.98 -3.87 1.07
C CYS A 124 14.41 -3.39 1.34
N ALA A 125 15.43 -4.12 0.86
CA ALA A 125 16.82 -3.72 0.99
C ALA A 125 17.09 -2.35 0.33
N VAL A 126 16.52 -2.10 -0.85
CA VAL A 126 16.62 -0.79 -1.53
C VAL A 126 15.96 0.31 -0.70
N ILE A 127 14.77 0.07 -0.13
CA ILE A 127 14.06 1.05 0.73
C ILE A 127 14.87 1.34 2.02
N LEU A 128 15.55 0.33 2.58
CA LEU A 128 16.44 0.51 3.72
C LEU A 128 17.70 1.30 3.34
N LEU A 129 18.34 0.98 2.22
CA LEU A 129 19.49 1.74 1.72
C LEU A 129 19.11 3.20 1.46
N ALA A 130 18.01 3.44 0.75
CA ALA A 130 17.53 4.77 0.40
C ALA A 130 17.08 5.61 1.60
N SER A 131 16.87 5.00 2.76
CA SER A 131 16.66 5.76 4.00
C SER A 131 17.92 6.01 4.80
N HIS A 132 18.94 5.18 4.61
CA HIS A 132 20.21 5.31 5.31
C HIS A 132 21.10 6.34 4.60
N VAL A 133 21.03 6.34 3.27
CA VAL A 133 21.49 7.44 2.43
C VAL A 133 20.38 8.48 2.48
N ASP A 134 20.52 9.57 3.23
CA ASP A 134 19.56 10.68 3.34
C ASP A 134 19.29 11.35 1.96
N PHE A 135 18.66 10.64 1.02
CA PHE A 135 18.31 11.14 -0.30
C PHE A 135 17.07 12.04 -0.13
N GLY A 136 17.31 13.34 0.06
CA GLY A 136 16.31 14.39 -0.09
C GLY A 136 15.50 14.76 1.16
N LYS A 137 16.06 14.67 2.37
CA LYS A 137 15.39 15.15 3.58
C LYS A 137 15.63 16.66 3.80
N PRO A 138 14.63 17.56 3.61
CA PRO A 138 14.62 18.78 4.39
C PRO A 138 14.44 18.39 5.86
N ARG A 139 15.33 18.88 6.72
CA ARG A 139 15.48 18.55 8.15
C ARG A 139 14.30 18.96 9.06
N THR A 140 13.14 19.29 8.53
CA THR A 140 12.05 19.81 9.35
C THR A 140 11.07 18.71 9.68
N ARG A 141 11.17 18.27 10.93
CA ARG A 141 10.08 17.84 11.80
C ARG A 141 8.93 18.86 11.68
N THR A 142 8.16 18.82 10.60
CA THR A 142 6.88 19.52 10.53
C THR A 142 5.95 18.71 11.41
N ALA A 143 6.02 18.98 12.71
CA ALA A 143 4.87 18.86 13.57
C ALA A 143 3.80 19.72 12.89
N GLU A 144 2.92 19.06 12.16
CA GLU A 144 1.71 19.66 11.62
C GLU A 144 0.87 20.10 12.82
N LYS A 145 1.18 21.28 13.36
CA LYS A 145 0.36 21.96 14.36
C LYS A 145 -0.80 22.54 13.58
N VAL A 146 -1.89 21.80 13.55
CA VAL A 146 -3.18 22.33 13.12
C VAL A 146 -3.62 23.31 14.21
N VAL A 147 -3.39 24.60 13.99
CA VAL A 147 -3.85 25.67 14.89
C VAL A 147 -5.29 25.96 14.51
N CYS A 148 -6.24 25.43 15.29
CA CYS A 148 -7.64 25.79 15.16
C CYS A 148 -7.82 27.20 15.73
N ILE A 149 -7.96 28.19 14.87
CA ILE A 149 -8.32 29.56 15.27
C ILE A 149 -9.85 29.61 15.27
N THR A 150 -10.45 29.50 16.45
CA THR A 150 -11.87 29.81 16.63
C THR A 150 -12.01 31.32 16.70
N ILE A 151 -12.55 31.94 15.64
CA ILE A 151 -12.92 33.35 15.64
C ILE A 151 -14.25 33.45 16.41
N PRO A 152 -14.30 34.14 17.57
CA PRO A 152 -15.58 34.42 18.22
C PRO A 152 -16.38 35.41 17.35
N GLU A 153 -17.65 35.12 17.10
CA GLU A 153 -18.56 36.03 16.37
C GLU A 153 -18.86 37.34 17.13
N ASP A 154 -18.44 37.47 18.39
CA ASP A 154 -18.61 38.69 19.21
C ASP A 154 -17.60 39.81 18.88
N LEU A 155 -16.80 39.69 17.82
CA LEU A 155 -16.06 40.84 17.29
C LEU A 155 -17.03 41.71 16.49
N ASP A 156 -17.72 42.61 17.18
CA ASP A 156 -18.64 43.60 16.61
C ASP A 156 -17.88 44.60 15.75
N TYR A 157 -17.57 44.19 14.52
CA TYR A 157 -16.88 44.99 13.50
C TYR A 157 -17.70 46.21 13.08
N ASN A 158 -18.98 46.34 13.47
CA ASN A 158 -19.85 47.43 13.02
C ASN A 158 -19.39 48.81 13.49
N SER A 159 -18.71 48.90 14.65
CA SER A 159 -18.27 50.19 15.19
C SER A 159 -17.12 50.85 14.41
N ASP A 160 -16.30 50.08 13.69
CA ASP A 160 -15.20 50.62 12.88
C ASP A 160 -15.66 51.01 11.46
N ILE A 161 -16.69 50.36 10.91
CA ILE A 161 -17.19 50.62 9.55
C ILE A 161 -17.92 51.97 9.45
N ASP A 162 -18.62 52.36 10.51
CA ASP A 162 -19.33 53.65 10.55
C ASP A 162 -18.38 54.85 10.56
N SER A 163 -17.16 54.69 11.10
CA SER A 163 -16.14 55.75 11.07
C SER A 163 -15.53 55.97 9.68
N LEU A 164 -15.57 54.95 8.81
CA LEU A 164 -15.08 55.02 7.43
C LEU A 164 -16.14 55.52 6.43
N LEU A 165 -17.43 55.44 6.79
CA LEU A 165 -18.55 55.95 5.97
C LEU A 165 -18.95 57.38 6.35
N ALA A 166 -18.41 57.92 7.44
CA ALA A 166 -18.67 59.27 7.93
C ALA A 166 -17.66 60.33 7.44
N GLU A 167 -16.67 59.95 6.62
CA GLU A 167 -15.81 60.86 5.84
C GLU A 167 -16.17 60.80 4.35
#